data_AF-A0A8J6ZY40-F1
#
_entry.id   AF-A0A8J6ZY40-F1
#
_cell.length_a   1.000
_cell.length_b   1.000
_cell.length_c   1.000
_cell.angle_alpha   90.00
_cell.angle_beta   90.00
_cell.angle_gamma   90.00
#
_symmetry.space_group_name_H-M   'P 1'
#
loop_
_entity.id
_entity.type
_entity.pdbx_description
1 polymer ?
#
loop_
_entity_poly.entity_id
_entity_poly.type
_entity_poly.pdbx_seq_one_letter_code
_entity_poly.pdbx_strand_id
1 'polypeptide(L)' 'MTTEYRVKLIQQGNIQTLSIPEELTLSTSEVIIRQEDGKLIIEPYKKKSLLEVFANLDDIDEDFPDVDEGLLPLDDIEL' A
#
# COMPACT_ATOMS: atom_id res chain seq x y z
N MET A 1 -8.17 -24.64 15.10
CA MET A 1 -8.02 -24.40 16.54
C MET A 1 -7.92 -22.90 16.72
N THR A 2 -8.76 -22.30 17.57
CA THR A 2 -8.72 -20.85 17.78
C THR A 2 -7.73 -20.60 18.91
N THR A 3 -6.64 -19.90 18.61
CA THR A 3 -5.64 -19.54 19.62
C THR A 3 -6.00 -18.17 20.17
N GLU A 4 -6.16 -18.08 21.48
CA GLU A 4 -6.56 -16.85 22.17
C GLU A 4 -5.42 -16.40 23.09
N TYR A 5 -5.06 -15.11 23.02
CA TYR A 5 -4.04 -14.52 23.88
C TYR A 5 -4.64 -13.39 24.70
N ARG A 6 -4.39 -13.41 26.01
CA ARG A 6 -4.75 -12.32 26.90
C ARG A 6 -3.56 -11.36 27.01
N VAL A 7 -3.70 -10.18 26.40
CA VAL A 7 -2.68 -9.12 26.44
C VAL A 7 -3.16 -7.94 27.29
N LYS A 8 -2.21 -7.16 27.82
CA LYS A 8 -2.51 -5.94 28.58
C LYS A 8 -2.51 -4.74 27.64
N LEU A 9 -3.54 -3.90 27.74
CA LEU A 9 -3.54 -2.59 27.10
C LEU A 9 -2.75 -1.60 27.94
N ILE A 10 -1.91 -0.82 27.28
CA ILE A 10 -1.12 0.25 27.88
C ILE A 10 -1.66 1.57 27.35
N GLN A 11 -2.03 2.47 28.27
CA GLN A 11 -2.51 3.81 27.93
C GLN A 11 -1.41 4.84 28.24
N GLN A 12 -1.06 5.67 27.27
CA GLN A 12 -0.21 6.85 27.45
C GLN A 12 -0.91 8.08 26.84
N GLY A 13 -1.50 8.91 27.71
CA GLY A 13 -2.32 10.04 27.26
C GLY A 13 -3.48 9.54 26.39
N ASN A 14 -3.53 10.00 25.14
CA ASN A 14 -4.55 9.61 24.16
C ASN A 14 -4.16 8.38 23.32
N ILE A 15 -2.98 7.81 23.54
CA ILE A 15 -2.48 6.66 22.79
C ILE A 15 -2.72 5.39 23.61
N GLN A 16 -3.28 4.37 22.96
CA GLN A 16 -3.40 3.03 23.50
C GLN A 16 -2.56 2.06 22.68
N THR A 17 -1.77 1.23 23.36
CA THR A 17 -0.87 0.25 22.74
C THR A 17 -1.18 -1.13 23.28
N LEU A 18 -1.18 -2.12 22.38
CA LEU A 18 -1.20 -3.55 22.71
C LEU A 18 0.06 -4.21 22.12
N SER A 19 0.57 -5.23 22.80
CA SER A 19 1.67 -6.04 22.29
C SER A 19 1.11 -7.23 21.52
N ILE A 20 1.56 -7.43 20.28
CA ILE A 20 1.18 -8.59 19.47
C ILE A 20 2.14 -9.74 19.86
N PRO A 21 1.62 -10.90 20.31
CA PRO A 21 2.44 -12.09 20.58
C PRO A 21 3.22 -12.54 19.34
N GLU A 22 4.37 -13.19 19.53
CA GLU A 22 5.27 -13.60 18.44
C GLU A 22 4.55 -14.45 17.38
N GLU A 23 3.70 -15.39 17.81
CA GLU A 23 2.89 -16.26 16.95
C GLU A 23 1.87 -15.51 16.08
N LEU A 24 1.51 -14.27 16.44
CA LEU A 24 0.58 -13.40 15.70
C LEU A 24 1.28 -12.27 14.95
N THR A 25 2.62 -12.27 14.88
CA THR A 25 3.38 -11.23 14.19
C THR A 25 2.99 -11.15 12.72
N LEU A 26 2.65 -9.95 12.26
CA LEU A 26 2.33 -9.69 10.87
C LEU A 26 3.60 -9.43 10.07
N SER A 27 3.66 -9.87 8.82
CA SER A 27 4.80 -9.66 7.92
C SER A 27 4.88 -8.25 7.32
N THR A 28 4.06 -7.31 7.78
CA THR A 28 3.99 -5.93 7.28
C THR A 28 4.31 -4.94 8.39
N SER A 29 4.80 -3.75 7.99
CA SER A 29 5.08 -2.63 8.89
C SER A 29 3.85 -1.76 9.17
N GLU A 30 2.81 -1.86 8.33
CA GLU A 30 1.61 -1.02 8.40
C GLU A 30 0.37 -1.91 8.52
N VAL A 31 -0.60 -1.47 9.32
CA VAL A 31 -1.86 -2.19 9.54
C VAL A 31 -3.04 -1.24 9.45
N ILE A 32 -4.19 -1.76 9.05
CA ILE A 32 -5.47 -1.10 9.19
C ILE A 32 -6.13 -1.64 10.45
N ILE A 33 -6.69 -0.73 11.25
CA ILE A 33 -7.53 -1.07 12.40
C ILE A 33 -8.95 -0.60 12.07
N ARG A 34 -9.91 -1.53 12.05
CA ARG A 34 -11.33 -1.23 11.84
C ARG A 34 -12.19 -1.77 12.97
N GLN A 35 -13.27 -1.06 13.29
CA GLN A 35 -14.23 -1.49 14.29
C GLN A 35 -15.42 -2.15 13.60
N GLU A 36 -15.72 -3.40 13.96
CA GLU A 36 -16.85 -4.17 13.41
C GLU A 36 -17.47 -4.97 14.56
N ASP A 37 -18.79 -4.85 14.75
CA ASP A 37 -19.54 -5.57 15.80
C ASP A 37 -18.95 -5.48 17.22
N GLY A 38 -18.43 -4.30 17.57
CA GLY A 38 -17.82 -4.06 18.89
C GLY A 38 -16.43 -4.68 19.07
N LYS A 39 -15.82 -5.19 17.99
CA LYS A 39 -14.46 -5.75 17.97
C LYS A 39 -13.55 -4.84 17.14
N LEU A 40 -12.27 -4.81 17.50
CA LEU A 40 -11.23 -4.24 16.65
C LEU A 40 -10.65 -5.36 15.78
N ILE A 41 -10.75 -5.20 14.47
CA ILE A 41 -10.12 -6.05 13.47
C ILE A 41 -8.85 -5.34 13.03
N ILE A 42 -7.73 -6.03 13.18
CA ILE A 42 -6.41 -5.56 12.74
C ILE A 42 -6.01 -6.42 11.54
N GLU A 43 -5.78 -5.77 10.40
CA GLU A 43 -5.38 -6.46 9.18
C GLU A 43 -4.14 -5.81 8.55
N PRO A 44 -3.28 -6.60 7.89
CA PRO A 44 -2.08 -6.07 7.26
C PRO A 44 -2.44 -5.08 6.16
N TYR A 45 -1.86 -3.89 6.19
CA TYR A 45 -1.96 -2.97 5.08
C TYR A 45 -1.08 -3.46 3.95
N LYS A 46 -1.69 -3.82 2.82
CA LYS A 46 -0.99 -4.15 1.58
C LYS A 46 -0.98 -2.92 0.69
N LYS A 47 0.16 -2.25 0.58
CA LYS A 47 0.38 -1.30 -0.50
C LYS A 47 0.29 -2.06 -1.82
N LYS A 48 -0.52 -1.56 -2.75
CA LYS A 48 -0.54 -2.10 -4.12
C LYS A 48 0.88 -2.02 -4.68
N SER A 49 1.40 -3.13 -5.17
CA SER A 49 2.64 -3.11 -5.94
C SER A 49 2.45 -2.31 -7.22
N LEU A 50 3.53 -1.78 -7.78
CA LEU A 50 3.47 -1.07 -9.06
C LEU A 50 2.89 -1.96 -10.17
N LEU A 51 3.15 -3.28 -10.11
CA LEU A 51 2.55 -4.28 -10.98
C LEU A 51 1.03 -4.38 -10.81
N GLU A 52 0.53 -4.44 -9.57
CA GLU A 52 -0.91 -4.44 -9.31
C GLU A 52 -1.57 -3.14 -9.76
N VAL A 53 -0.87 -2.00 -9.64
CA VAL A 53 -1.37 -0.72 -10.16
C VAL A 53 -1.46 -0.78 -11.68
N PHE A 54 -0.38 -1.15 -12.38
CA PHE A 54 -0.37 -1.23 -13.84
C PHE A 54 -1.36 -2.26 -14.40
N ALA A 55 -1.58 -3.38 -13.71
CA ALA A 55 -2.55 -4.39 -14.13
C ALA A 55 -4.02 -3.94 -14.02
N ASN A 56 -4.30 -2.86 -13.30
CA ASN A 56 -5.65 -2.31 -13.10
C ASN A 56 -5.77 -0.87 -13.61
N LEU A 57 -4.83 -0.40 -14.45
CA LEU A 57 -5.01 0.87 -15.16
C LEU A 57 -6.02 0.67 -16.29
N ASP A 58 -6.99 1.58 -16.37
CA ASP A 58 -7.88 1.67 -17.52
C ASP A 58 -7.12 2.16 -18.76
N ASP A 59 -7.64 1.83 -19.93
CA ASP A 59 -7.11 2.35 -21.20
C ASP A 59 -7.23 3.89 -21.23
N ILE A 60 -6.22 4.53 -21.82
CA ILE A 60 -6.21 5.99 -22.02
C ILE A 60 -6.81 6.27 -23.39
N ASP A 61 -7.98 6.92 -23.44
CA ASP A 61 -8.68 7.31 -24.67
C ASP A 61 -8.12 8.60 -25.31
N GLU A 62 -7.04 9.16 -24.75
CA GLU A 62 -6.41 10.39 -25.22
C GLU A 62 -5.32 10.05 -26.24
N ASP A 63 -5.36 10.69 -27.40
CA ASP A 63 -4.31 10.55 -28.40
C ASP A 63 -2.99 11.06 -27.83
N PHE A 64 -1.92 10.28 -28.02
CA PHE A 64 -0.59 10.71 -27.64
C PHE A 64 -0.21 11.95 -28.46
N PRO A 65 0.24 13.05 -27.82
CA PRO A 65 0.59 14.26 -28.56
C PRO A 65 1.78 14.01 -29.49
N ASP A 66 1.91 14.83 -30.53
CA ASP A 66 3.13 14.87 -31.32
C ASP A 66 4.26 15.44 -30.46
N VAL A 67 5.09 14.55 -29.93
CA VAL A 67 6.27 14.93 -29.11
C VAL A 67 7.40 15.53 -29.94
N ASP A 68 7.34 15.36 -31.27
CA ASP A 68 8.33 15.88 -32.19
C ASP A 68 7.96 17.27 -32.72
N GLU A 69 6.77 17.79 -32.35
CA GLU A 69 6.32 19.12 -32.77
C GLU A 69 7.30 20.20 -32.29
N GLY A 70 7.92 20.89 -33.26
CA GLY A 70 8.87 21.97 -32.99
C GLY A 70 10.29 21.51 -32.64
N LEU A 71 10.58 20.20 -32.70
CA LEU A 71 11.95 19.72 -32.60
C LEU A 71 12.76 20.17 -33.81
N LEU A 72 14.02 20.51 -33.56
CA LEU A 72 15.00 20.74 -34.61
C LEU A 72 15.31 19.41 -35.32
N PRO A 73 15.71 19.46 -36.61
CA PRO A 73 16.15 18.26 -37.31
C PRO A 73 17.31 17.57 -36.55
N LEU A 74 17.38 16.25 -36.68
CA LEU A 74 18.50 15.46 -36.14
C LEU A 74 19.81 15.98 -36.73
N ASP A 75 20.88 15.93 -35.91
CA ASP A 75 22.22 16.23 -36.39
C ASP A 75 22.63 15.25 -37.51
N ASP A 76 23.45 15.73 -38.45
CA ASP A 76 24.04 14.88 -39.49
C ASP A 76 24.86 13.75 -38.85
N ILE A 77 24.67 12.53 -39.35
CA ILE A 77 25.42 11.36 -38.90
C ILE A 77 26.74 11.31 -39.69
N GLU A 78 27.88 11.58 -39.03
CA GLU A 78 29.19 11.27 -39.58
C GLU A 78 29.45 9.76 -39.48
N LEU A 79 29.58 9.10 -40.64
CA LEU A 79 29.73 7.65 -40.81
C LEU A 79 31.15 7.29 -41.27
#